data_AF-V7I8D4-F1
#
_entry.id   AF-V7I8D4-F1
#
_cell.length_a   1.000
_cell.length_b   1.000
_cell.length_c   1.000
_cell.angle_alpha   90.00
_cell.angle_beta   90.00
_cell.angle_gamma   90.00
#
_symmetry.space_group_name_H-M   'P 1'
#
loop_
_entity.id
_entity.type
_entity.pdbx_description
1 polymer ?
#
loop_
_entity_poly.entity_id
_entity_poly.type
_entity_poly.pdbx_seq_one_letter_code
_entity_poly.pdbx_strand_id
1 'polypeptide(L)'
;MGNLEEKVKNVIESEINVKLLEHDGWVELVRIEGDVANVRFRGACSSCGSTQDTLDTVLKPSLTAIDGIRDVRMISDVSEELLMFARSLMTHRG
;
A
#
# COMPACT_ATOMS: atom_id res chain seq x y z
N MET A 1 21.57 -0.03 -15.97
CA MET A 1 20.19 -0.55 -16.08
C MET A 1 19.63 -0.54 -14.68
N GLY A 2 18.72 0.39 -14.37
CA GLY A 2 18.02 0.37 -13.09
C GLY A 2 17.16 -0.89 -13.02
N ASN A 3 17.18 -1.58 -11.89
CA ASN A 3 16.39 -2.80 -11.72
C ASN A 3 14.88 -2.43 -11.73
N LEU A 4 13.99 -3.41 -11.91
CA LEU A 4 12.55 -3.19 -11.94
C LEU A 4 12.04 -2.49 -10.66
N GLU A 5 12.60 -2.81 -9.49
CA GLU A 5 12.24 -2.17 -8.22
C GLU A 5 12.56 -0.68 -8.22
N GLU A 6 13.68 -0.27 -8.81
CA GLU A 6 14.10 1.13 -8.87
C GLU A 6 13.16 1.95 -9.76
N LYS A 7 12.66 1.37 -10.86
CA LYS A 7 11.60 1.99 -11.67
C LYS A 7 10.30 2.16 -10.88
N VAL A 8 9.88 1.10 -10.18
CA VAL A 8 8.67 1.12 -9.35
C VAL A 8 8.80 2.15 -8.23
N LYS A 9 9.94 2.18 -7.53
CA LYS A 9 10.23 3.17 -6.49
C LYS A 9 10.19 4.60 -7.03
N ASN A 10 10.79 4.86 -8.18
CA ASN A 10 10.75 6.18 -8.81
C ASN A 10 9.31 6.63 -9.09
N VAL A 11 8.46 5.77 -9.67
CA VAL A 11 7.05 6.12 -9.91
C VAL A 11 6.30 6.37 -8.59
N ILE A 12 6.56 5.55 -7.57
CA ILE A 12 5.98 5.76 -6.23
C ILE A 12 6.38 7.13 -5.69
N GLU A 13 7.66 7.51 -5.76
CA GLU A 13 8.15 8.76 -5.21
C GLU A 13 7.72 9.99 -6.03
N SER A 14 7.84 9.94 -7.36
CA SER A 14 7.64 11.11 -8.22
C SER A 14 6.20 11.35 -8.64
N GLU A 15 5.33 10.33 -8.63
CA GLU A 15 3.94 10.46 -9.10
C GLU A 15 2.90 10.18 -8.02
N ILE A 16 3.12 9.13 -7.22
CA ILE A 16 2.13 8.68 -6.23
C ILE A 16 2.25 9.48 -4.94
N ASN A 17 3.45 9.49 -4.33
CA ASN A 17 3.67 10.13 -3.02
C ASN A 17 3.53 11.65 -3.09
N VAL A 18 3.81 12.29 -4.22
CA VAL A 18 3.53 13.72 -4.42
C VAL A 18 2.05 14.05 -4.13
N LYS A 19 1.13 13.15 -4.49
CA LYS A 19 -0.32 13.33 -4.25
C LYS A 19 -0.73 12.90 -2.84
N LEU A 20 -0.15 11.83 -2.32
CA LEU A 20 -0.53 11.29 -1.01
C LEU A 20 -0.02 12.15 0.15
N LEU A 21 1.13 12.80 0.00
CA LEU A 21 1.72 13.66 1.03
C LEU A 21 0.83 14.84 1.39
N GLU A 22 -0.01 15.33 0.47
CA GLU A 22 -1.02 16.38 0.73
C GLU A 22 -2.07 15.94 1.78
N HIS A 23 -2.20 14.63 2.00
CA HIS A 23 -3.12 14.03 2.96
C HIS A 23 -2.38 13.35 4.13
N ASP A 24 -1.14 13.76 4.41
CA ASP A 24 -0.29 13.16 5.46
C ASP A 24 -0.12 11.64 5.32
N GLY A 25 -0.18 11.13 4.09
CA GLY A 25 -0.03 9.71 3.76
C GLY A 25 1.09 9.48 2.74
N TRP A 26 1.61 8.26 2.71
CA TRP A 26 2.53 7.84 1.66
C TRP A 26 2.51 6.32 1.48
N VAL A 27 3.10 5.85 0.39
CA VAL A 27 3.28 4.43 0.10
C VAL A 27 4.75 4.11 -0.09
N GLU A 28 5.13 2.92 0.37
CA GLU A 28 6.46 2.35 0.20
C GLU A 28 6.37 1.03 -0.56
N LEU A 29 7.29 0.79 -1.50
CA LEU A 29 7.50 -0.53 -2.08
C LEU A 29 8.19 -1.43 -1.05
N VAL A 30 7.60 -2.58 -0.76
CA VAL A 30 8.18 -3.55 0.17
C VAL A 30 9.01 -4.58 -0.58
N ARG A 31 8.45 -5.15 -1.64
CA ARG A 31 9.10 -6.18 -2.47
C ARG A 31 8.34 -6.38 -3.78
N ILE A 32 9.02 -6.93 -4.78
CA ILE A 32 8.39 -7.47 -5.98
C ILE A 32 8.47 -9.01 -5.94
N GLU A 33 7.34 -9.67 -6.12
CA GLU A 33 7.22 -11.12 -6.20
C GLU A 33 6.78 -11.54 -7.60
N GLY A 34 7.72 -11.98 -8.43
CA GLY A 34 7.44 -12.25 -9.82
C GLY A 34 7.03 -10.96 -10.54
N ASP A 35 5.74 -10.84 -10.85
CA ASP A 35 5.10 -9.70 -11.51
C ASP A 35 4.19 -8.88 -10.57
N VAL A 36 4.21 -9.16 -9.27
CA VAL A 36 3.37 -8.48 -8.27
C VAL A 36 4.18 -7.52 -7.40
N ALA A 37 3.82 -6.23 -7.41
CA ALA A 37 4.38 -5.25 -6.51
C ALA A 37 3.64 -5.25 -5.16
N ASN A 38 4.35 -5.59 -4.08
CA ASN A 38 3.80 -5.51 -2.72
C ASN A 38 4.16 -4.15 -2.11
N VAL A 39 3.14 -3.39 -1.72
CA VAL A 39 3.28 -2.03 -1.22
C VAL A 39 2.64 -1.89 0.17
N ARG A 40 3.10 -0.90 0.93
CA ARG A 40 2.59 -0.60 2.26
C ARG A 40 2.23 0.88 2.36
N PHE A 41 1.02 1.17 2.81
CA PHE A 41 0.59 2.52 3.15
C PHE A 41 1.07 2.91 4.54
N ARG A 42 1.40 4.19 4.70
CA ARG A 42 1.83 4.81 5.96
C ARG A 42 1.14 6.16 6.14
N GLY A 43 1.25 6.72 7.35
CA GLY A 43 0.63 7.99 7.71
C GLY A 43 -0.89 7.88 7.88
N ALA A 44 -1.62 8.97 7.63
CA ALA A 44 -3.07 9.04 7.78
C ALA A 44 -3.81 8.03 6.87
N CYS A 45 -3.19 7.61 5.76
CA CYS A 45 -3.71 6.57 4.88
C CYS A 45 -3.69 5.16 5.49
N SER A 46 -2.98 4.92 6.60
CA SER A 46 -2.95 3.60 7.24
C SER A 46 -4.20 3.28 8.07
N SER A 47 -5.04 4.28 8.35
CA SER A 47 -6.18 4.18 9.26
C SER A 47 -7.53 4.61 8.66
N CYS A 48 -7.58 5.05 7.40
CA CYS A 48 -8.84 5.42 6.76
C CYS A 48 -9.50 4.22 6.05
N GLY A 49 -10.84 4.16 6.04
CA GLY A 49 -11.58 3.09 5.36
C GLY A 49 -11.53 3.15 3.82
N SER A 50 -10.96 4.21 3.26
CA SER A 50 -10.87 4.47 1.81
C SER A 50 -9.52 4.14 1.18
N THR A 51 -8.56 3.59 1.95
CA THR A 51 -7.23 3.21 1.44
C THR A 51 -7.31 2.16 0.33
N GLN A 52 -8.33 1.30 0.37
CA GLN A 52 -8.61 0.33 -0.69
C GLN A 52 -8.95 1.02 -2.03
N ASP A 53 -9.75 2.10 -1.99
CA ASP A 53 -10.09 2.87 -3.19
C ASP A 53 -8.86 3.60 -3.74
N THR A 54 -8.00 4.14 -2.87
CA THR A 54 -6.73 4.76 -3.30
C THR A 54 -5.81 3.74 -3.97
N LEU A 55 -5.71 2.52 -3.43
CA LEU A 55 -4.95 1.43 -4.04
C LEU A 55 -5.47 1.13 -5.45
N ASP A 56 -6.79 0.98 -5.60
CA ASP A 56 -7.40 0.55 -6.85
C ASP A 56 -7.42 1.65 -7.92
N THR A 57 -7.58 2.91 -7.52
CA THR A 57 -7.76 4.03 -8.46
C THR A 57 -6.46 4.77 -8.78
N VAL A 58 -5.48 4.76 -7.86
CA VAL A 58 -4.23 5.51 -8.01
C VAL A 58 -3.04 4.58 -8.22
N LEU A 59 -2.83 3.61 -7.32
CA LEU A 59 -1.61 2.80 -7.38
C LEU A 59 -1.63 1.74 -8.47
N LYS A 60 -2.71 0.97 -8.58
CA LYS A 60 -2.79 -0.10 -9.59
C LYS A 60 -2.56 0.44 -11.00
N PRO A 61 -3.28 1.48 -11.48
CA PRO A 61 -3.07 1.98 -12.85
C PRO A 61 -1.65 2.50 -13.09
N SER A 62 -1.09 3.26 -12.14
CA SER A 62 0.25 3.84 -12.27
C SER A 62 1.35 2.78 -12.29
N LEU A 63 1.26 1.74 -11.46
CA LEU A 63 2.32 0.73 -11.37
C LEU A 63 2.18 -0.37 -12.42
N THR A 64 0.98 -0.75 -12.84
CA THR A 64 0.79 -1.74 -13.93
C THR A 64 1.15 -1.19 -15.30
N ALA A 65 1.34 0.13 -15.45
CA ALA A 65 1.89 0.73 -16.66
C ALA A 65 3.40 0.43 -16.84
N ILE A 66 4.08 -0.01 -15.78
CA ILE A 66 5.50 -0.39 -15.83
C ILE A 66 5.60 -1.82 -16.38
N ASP A 67 6.33 -1.98 -17.48
CA ASP A 67 6.59 -3.29 -18.06
C ASP A 67 7.28 -4.21 -17.04
N GLY A 68 6.65 -5.35 -16.75
CA GLY A 68 7.05 -6.30 -15.71
C GLY A 68 6.18 -6.31 -14.45
N ILE A 69 5.21 -5.40 -14.30
CA ILE A 69 4.23 -5.41 -13.20
C ILE A 69 2.83 -5.71 -13.73
N ARG A 70 2.17 -6.72 -13.16
CA ARG A 70 0.81 -7.15 -13.55
C ARG A 70 -0.22 -6.97 -12.45
N ASP A 71 0.21 -6.88 -11.20
CA ASP A 71 -0.68 -6.65 -10.06
C ASP A 71 0.03 -5.86 -8.96
N VAL A 72 -0.76 -5.20 -8.10
CA VAL A 72 -0.28 -4.46 -6.94
C VAL A 72 -1.10 -4.89 -5.73
N ARG A 73 -0.40 -5.31 -4.67
CA ARG A 73 -1.02 -5.77 -3.43
C ARG A 73 -0.60 -4.93 -2.25
N MET A 74 -1.56 -4.62 -1.40
CA MET A 74 -1.29 -4.00 -0.11
C MET A 74 -0.91 -5.10 0.89
N ILE A 75 0.20 -4.92 1.58
CA ILE A 75 0.48 -5.69 2.79
C ILE A 75 0.03 -4.89 4.01
N SER A 76 -0.90 -5.45 4.78
CA SER A 76 -1.31 -4.93 6.07
C SER A 76 -0.46 -5.57 7.15
N ASP A 77 0.20 -4.76 7.98
CA ASP A 77 0.99 -5.24 9.13
C ASP A 77 0.13 -5.68 10.32
N VAL A 78 -1.20 -5.72 10.14
CA VAL A 78 -2.10 -6.06 11.23
C VAL A 78 -2.06 -7.56 11.44
N SER A 79 -1.28 -7.99 12.43
CA SER A 79 -1.27 -9.38 12.87
C SER A 79 -2.70 -9.79 13.24
N GLU A 80 -3.12 -10.92 12.71
CA GLU A 80 -4.44 -11.50 12.95
C GLU A 80 -4.67 -11.76 14.45
N GLU A 81 -3.59 -12.01 15.20
CA GLU A 81 -3.57 -12.15 16.65
C GLU A 81 -3.94 -10.84 17.37
N LEU A 82 -3.40 -9.70 16.91
CA LEU A 82 -3.72 -8.38 17.46
C LEU A 82 -5.17 -7.98 17.16
N LEU A 83 -5.67 -8.33 15.98
CA LEU A 83 -7.09 -8.15 15.63
C LEU A 83 -8.00 -9.03 16.48
N MET A 84 -7.62 -10.28 16.72
CA MET A 84 -8.34 -11.19 17.61
C MET A 84 -8.38 -10.64 19.04
N PHE A 85 -7.26 -10.16 19.56
CA PHE A 85 -7.18 -9.56 20.89
C PHE A 85 -8.05 -8.30 21.00
N ALA A 86 -7.97 -7.39 20.03
CA ALA A 86 -8.81 -6.19 19.99
C ALA A 86 -10.31 -6.52 19.91
N ARG A 87 -10.69 -7.52 19.09
CA ARG A 87 -12.08 -8.01 19.03
C ARG A 87 -12.54 -8.58 20.38
N SER A 88 -11.68 -9.32 21.08
CA SER A 88 -11.98 -9.86 22.40
C SER A 88 -12.30 -8.77 23.42
N LEU A 89 -11.56 -7.65 23.41
CA LEU A 89 -11.81 -6.51 24.31
C LEU A 89 -13.14 -5.79 24.01
N MET A 90 -13.50 -5.68 22.72
CA MET A 90 -14.74 -5.02 22.28
C MET A 90 -16.00 -5.87 22.49
N THR A 91 -15.85 -7.17 22.76
CA THR A 91 -16.98 -8.09 22.99
C THR A 91 -17.49 -8.05 24.44
N HIS A 92 -16.81 -7.33 25.34
CA HIS A 92 -17.22 -7.09 26.73
C HIS A 92 -17.66 -5.63 26.98
N ARG A 93 -18.74 -5.22 26.31
CA ARG A 93 -19.61 -4.13 26.81
C ARG A 93 -21.03 -4.67 26.91
N GLY A 94 -21.29 -5.34 28.02
CA GLY A 94 -22.60 -5.56 28.60
C GLY A 94 -22.62 -4.90 29.96
#